data_AF-A0A855X3K4-F1
#
_entry.id   AF-A0A855X3K4-F1
#
_cell.length_a   1.000
_cell.length_b   1.000
_cell.length_c   1.000
_cell.angle_alpha   90.00
_cell.angle_beta   90.00
_cell.angle_gamma   90.00
#
_symmetry.space_group_name_H-M   'P 1'
#
loop_
_entity.id
_entity.type
_entity.pdbx_description
1 polymer ?
#
loop_
_entity_poly.entity_id
_entity_poly.type
_entity_poly.pdbx_seq_one_letter_code
_entity_poly.pdbx_strand_id
1 'polypeptide(L)'
;MEITDLEYLCRDFTPAEWQALEVHRYYLSERAGHDVGIVATVEDWLSNHSAKWRQERLQKDLADQASEIMKHKWIESEKAGTDLGDTAVLDWVKKHAGQWRRWREKSS
;
A
#
# COMPACT_ATOMS: atom_id res chain seq x y z
N MET A 1 -9.74 -4.04 -26.80
CA MET A 1 -8.47 -4.06 -26.05
C MET A 1 -7.80 -5.37 -26.43
N GLU A 2 -6.64 -5.33 -27.06
CA GLU A 2 -5.94 -6.57 -27.44
C GLU A 2 -5.26 -7.16 -26.19
N ILE A 3 -5.04 -8.48 -26.16
CA ILE A 3 -4.43 -9.18 -25.01
C ILE A 3 -3.08 -8.56 -24.62
N THR A 4 -2.36 -8.02 -25.62
CA THR A 4 -1.10 -7.30 -25.46
C THR A 4 -1.21 -6.00 -24.66
N ASP A 5 -2.35 -5.30 -24.71
CA ASP A 5 -2.53 -4.04 -23.98
C ASP A 5 -2.58 -4.27 -22.47
N LEU A 6 -3.20 -5.37 -22.04
CA LEU A 6 -3.32 -5.74 -20.63
C LEU A 6 -2.00 -6.24 -20.02
N GLU A 7 -1.19 -6.97 -20.79
CA GLU A 7 0.17 -7.38 -20.37
C GLU A 7 1.10 -6.20 -20.13
N TYR A 8 0.98 -5.13 -20.93
CA TYR A 8 1.71 -3.88 -20.70
C TYR A 8 1.17 -3.12 -19.49
N LEU A 9 -0.16 -3.10 -19.30
CA LEU A 9 -0.80 -2.32 -18.24
C LEU A 9 -0.52 -2.87 -16.83
N CYS A 10 -0.32 -4.18 -16.70
CA CYS A 10 0.04 -4.81 -15.42
C CYS A 10 1.54 -4.78 -15.12
N ARG A 11 2.39 -4.34 -16.06
CA ARG A 11 3.85 -4.30 -15.88
C ARG A 11 4.29 -3.39 -14.73
N ASP A 12 3.56 -2.32 -14.51
CA ASP A 12 3.87 -1.30 -13.50
C ASP A 12 3.20 -1.57 -12.15
N PHE A 13 2.53 -2.72 -11.98
CA PHE A 13 1.91 -3.07 -10.71
C PHE A 13 2.98 -3.33 -9.65
N THR A 14 2.79 -2.70 -8.49
CA THR A 14 3.55 -2.99 -7.29
C THR A 14 3.28 -4.42 -6.80
N PRO A 15 4.19 -5.04 -6.02
CA PRO A 15 3.96 -6.37 -5.44
C PRO A 15 2.62 -6.49 -4.68
N ALA A 16 2.25 -5.46 -3.94
CA ALA A 16 0.97 -5.46 -3.21
C ALA A 16 -0.24 -5.19 -4.12
N GLU A 17 -0.09 -4.54 -5.28
CA GLU A 17 -1.15 -4.51 -6.30
C GLU A 17 -1.35 -5.89 -6.93
N TRP A 18 -0.27 -6.64 -7.17
CA TRP A 18 -0.36 -8.03 -7.62
C TRP A 18 -1.09 -8.90 -6.60
N GLN A 19 -0.74 -8.78 -5.32
CA GLN A 19 -1.44 -9.52 -4.26
C GLN A 19 -2.92 -9.14 -4.17
N ALA A 20 -3.25 -7.85 -4.28
CA ALA A 20 -4.64 -7.42 -4.28
C ALA A 20 -5.42 -7.93 -5.51
N LEU A 21 -4.77 -7.99 -6.68
CA LEU A 21 -5.34 -8.57 -7.88
C LEU A 21 -5.59 -10.07 -7.73
N GLU A 22 -4.68 -10.81 -7.09
CA GLU A 22 -4.86 -12.25 -6.80
C GLU A 22 -6.05 -12.49 -5.86
N VAL A 23 -6.17 -11.69 -4.80
CA VAL A 23 -7.32 -11.74 -3.89
C VAL A 23 -8.62 -11.42 -4.64
N HIS A 24 -8.60 -10.41 -5.53
CA HIS A 24 -9.75 -10.06 -6.35
C HIS A 24 -10.15 -11.20 -7.29
N ARG A 25 -9.17 -11.81 -7.97
CA ARG A 25 -9.39 -12.99 -8.82
C ARG A 25 -10.04 -14.13 -8.06
N TYR A 26 -9.57 -14.40 -6.84
CA TYR A 26 -10.15 -15.45 -6.00
C TYR A 26 -11.65 -15.22 -5.80
N TYR A 27 -12.05 -14.02 -5.37
CA TYR A 27 -13.46 -13.72 -5.12
C TYR A 27 -14.30 -13.65 -6.40
N LEU A 28 -13.74 -13.17 -7.51
CA LEU A 28 -14.43 -13.22 -8.80
C LEU A 28 -14.69 -14.66 -9.26
N SER A 29 -13.68 -15.53 -9.17
CA SER A 29 -13.81 -16.95 -9.52
C SER A 29 -14.81 -17.68 -8.61
N GLU A 30 -14.80 -17.39 -7.31
CA GLU A 30 -15.76 -17.94 -6.35
C GLU A 30 -17.20 -17.55 -6.71
N ARG A 31 -17.42 -16.28 -7.06
CA ARG A 31 -18.75 -15.77 -7.46
C ARG A 31 -19.21 -16.29 -8.81
N ALA A 32 -18.29 -16.47 -9.76
CA ALA A 32 -18.59 -17.00 -11.08
C ALA A 32 -18.80 -18.52 -11.08
N GLY A 33 -18.30 -19.23 -10.06
CA GLY A 33 -18.33 -20.69 -9.98
C GLY A 33 -17.33 -21.38 -10.92
N HIS A 34 -16.43 -20.62 -11.54
CA HIS A 34 -15.35 -21.10 -12.40
C HIS A 34 -14.18 -20.12 -12.36
N ASP A 35 -12.99 -20.54 -12.81
CA ASP A 35 -11.85 -19.63 -12.93
C ASP A 35 -12.13 -18.58 -14.02
N VAL A 36 -12.13 -17.30 -13.63
CA VAL A 36 -12.34 -16.17 -14.55
C VAL A 36 -11.08 -15.85 -15.37
N GLY A 37 -9.91 -16.37 -14.96
CA GLY A 37 -8.64 -16.10 -15.60
C GLY A 37 -8.09 -14.69 -15.35
N ILE A 38 -6.83 -14.45 -15.73
CA ILE A 38 -6.12 -13.21 -15.39
C ILE A 38 -6.62 -12.00 -16.18
N VAL A 39 -6.93 -12.17 -17.46
CA VAL A 39 -7.34 -11.09 -18.38
C VAL A 39 -8.63 -10.43 -17.89
N ALA A 40 -9.68 -11.22 -17.65
CA ALA A 40 -10.96 -10.72 -17.15
C ALA A 40 -10.82 -10.10 -15.75
N THR A 41 -9.95 -10.68 -14.90
CA THR A 41 -9.66 -10.11 -13.57
C THR A 41 -9.05 -8.72 -13.69
N VAL A 42 -8.01 -8.55 -14.52
CA VAL A 42 -7.32 -7.27 -14.67
C VAL A 42 -8.27 -6.21 -15.23
N GLU A 43 -9.10 -6.56 -16.20
CA GLU A 43 -10.09 -5.65 -16.77
C GLU A 43 -11.11 -5.17 -15.73
N ASP A 44 -11.71 -6.08 -14.97
CA ASP A 44 -12.64 -5.74 -13.89
C ASP A 44 -11.96 -4.97 -12.76
N TRP A 45 -10.76 -5.41 -12.34
CA TRP A 45 -9.98 -4.74 -11.30
C TRP A 45 -9.66 -3.29 -11.67
N LEU A 46 -9.12 -3.06 -12.87
CA LEU A 46 -8.75 -1.74 -13.31
C LEU A 46 -9.96 -0.81 -13.45
N SER A 47 -11.07 -1.35 -13.97
CA SER A 47 -12.29 -0.57 -14.21
C SER A 47 -13.04 -0.23 -12.93
N ASN A 48 -13.11 -1.15 -11.97
CA ASN A 48 -14.07 -1.05 -10.85
C ASN A 48 -13.41 -0.95 -9.46
N HIS A 49 -12.17 -1.41 -9.29
CA HIS A 49 -11.60 -1.62 -7.95
C HIS A 49 -10.28 -0.88 -7.69
N SER A 50 -9.41 -0.77 -8.70
CA SER A 50 -8.02 -0.33 -8.55
C SER A 50 -7.88 1.08 -7.97
N ALA A 51 -8.69 2.03 -8.45
CA ALA A 51 -8.64 3.42 -8.01
C ALA A 51 -9.02 3.55 -6.52
N LYS A 52 -10.12 2.89 -6.12
CA LYS A 52 -10.57 2.88 -4.73
C LYS A 52 -9.55 2.20 -3.82
N TRP A 53 -9.06 1.04 -4.22
CA TRP A 53 -8.06 0.30 -3.45
C TRP A 53 -6.76 1.11 -3.26
N ARG A 54 -6.25 1.76 -4.32
CA ARG A 54 -5.06 2.64 -4.24
C ARG A 54 -5.29 3.79 -3.27
N GLN A 55 -6.47 4.41 -3.33
CA GLN A 55 -6.81 5.51 -2.43
C GLN A 55 -6.89 5.05 -0.97
N GLU A 56 -7.56 3.93 -0.69
CA GLU A 56 -7.68 3.37 0.65
C GLU A 56 -6.31 2.96 1.21
N ARG A 57 -5.48 2.33 0.38
CA ARG A 57 -4.10 1.97 0.75
C ARG A 57 -3.27 3.20 1.08
N LEU A 58 -3.29 4.24 0.24
CA LEU A 58 -2.56 5.48 0.50
C LEU A 58 -3.00 6.13 1.83
N GLN A 59 -4.30 6.18 2.11
CA GLN A 59 -4.82 6.75 3.36
C GLN A 59 -4.31 5.96 4.57
N LYS A 60 -4.37 4.62 4.49
CA LYS A 60 -3.85 3.74 5.55
C LYS A 60 -2.35 3.92 5.75
N ASP A 61 -1.59 3.96 4.66
CA ASP A 61 -0.13 4.17 4.71
C ASP A 61 0.20 5.50 5.39
N LEU A 62 -0.48 6.60 5.03
CA LEU A 62 -0.28 7.90 5.66
C LEU A 62 -0.64 7.89 7.16
N ALA A 63 -1.77 7.27 7.53
CA ALA A 63 -2.22 7.19 8.91
C ALA A 63 -1.23 6.43 9.80
N ASP A 64 -0.76 5.28 9.32
CA ASP A 64 0.22 4.47 10.04
C ASP A 64 1.59 5.18 10.12
N GLN A 65 2.00 5.89 9.06
CA GLN A 65 3.24 6.66 9.08
C GLN A 65 3.18 7.76 10.14
N ALA A 66 2.05 8.47 10.21
CA ALA A 66 1.81 9.49 11.24
C ALA A 66 1.82 8.87 12.65
N SER A 67 1.27 7.67 12.81
CA SER A 67 1.33 6.94 14.09
C SER A 67 2.77 6.65 14.52
N GLU A 68 3.62 6.17 13.61
CA GLU A 68 5.03 5.89 13.92
C GLU A 68 5.84 7.16 14.23
N ILE A 69 5.59 8.26 13.50
CA ILE A 69 6.18 9.57 13.80
C ILE A 69 5.78 10.02 15.21
N MET A 70 4.50 9.91 15.56
CA MET A 70 4.00 10.35 16.86
C MET A 70 4.58 9.51 18.00
N LYS A 71 4.68 8.18 17.82
CA LYS A 71 5.35 7.29 18.78
C LYS A 71 6.82 7.69 18.98
N HIS A 72 7.55 7.93 17.90
CA HIS A 72 8.95 8.39 17.97
C HIS A 72 9.07 9.73 18.68
N LYS A 73 8.23 10.70 18.32
CA LYS A 73 8.20 12.02 18.95
C LYS A 73 7.98 11.90 20.46
N TRP A 74 7.01 11.09 20.88
CA TRP A 74 6.74 10.85 22.29
C TRP A 74 7.95 10.24 22.99
N ILE A 75 8.49 9.13 22.46
CA ILE A 75 9.65 8.44 23.06
C ILE A 75 10.86 9.37 23.21
N GLU A 76 11.20 10.14 22.18
CA GLU A 76 12.37 11.02 22.23
C GLU A 76 12.14 12.23 23.15
N SER A 77 10.91 12.73 23.24
CA SER A 77 10.56 13.80 24.18
C SER A 77 10.64 13.33 25.64
N GLU A 78 10.18 12.10 25.93
CA GLU A 78 10.32 11.49 27.26
C GLU A 78 11.79 11.33 27.65
N LYS A 79 12.65 10.88 26.71
CA LYS A 79 14.10 10.76 26.94
C LYS A 79 14.78 12.11 27.19
N ALA A 80 14.34 13.16 26.50
CA ALA A 80 14.89 14.50 26.65
C ALA A 80 14.34 15.25 27.88
N GLY A 81 13.25 14.76 28.48
CA GLY A 81 12.54 15.44 29.56
C GLY A 81 11.83 16.73 29.10
N THR A 82 11.62 16.90 27.79
CA THR A 82 10.97 18.09 27.21
C THR A 82 10.37 17.74 25.83
N ASP A 83 9.32 18.45 25.41
CA ASP A 83 8.73 18.25 24.08
C ASP A 83 9.70 18.72 22.99
N LEU A 84 10.15 17.78 22.17
CA LEU A 84 11.07 18.07 21.05
C LEU A 84 10.36 18.60 19.80
N GLY A 85 9.02 18.56 19.76
CA GLY A 85 8.24 19.11 18.66
C GLY A 85 8.64 18.53 17.30
N ASP A 86 8.85 19.42 16.34
CA ASP A 86 9.23 19.07 14.96
C ASP A 86 10.66 18.52 14.85
N THR A 87 11.52 18.76 15.85
CA THR A 87 12.89 18.24 15.86
C THR A 87 12.88 16.71 15.85
N ALA A 88 12.02 16.09 16.65
CA ALA A 88 11.88 14.63 16.68
C ALA A 88 11.23 14.09 15.40
N VAL A 89 10.33 14.85 14.76
CA VAL A 89 9.75 14.48 13.47
C VAL A 89 10.82 14.45 12.38
N LEU A 90 11.64 15.50 12.28
CA LEU A 90 12.74 15.56 11.33
C LEU A 90 13.78 14.47 11.57
N ASP A 91 14.06 14.15 12.83
CA ASP A 91 14.91 13.03 13.21
C ASP A 91 14.37 11.70 12.68
N TRP A 92 13.08 11.44 12.87
CA TRP A 92 12.42 10.24 12.37
C TRP A 92 12.45 10.17 10.84
N VAL A 93 12.18 11.28 10.16
CA VAL A 93 12.21 11.34 8.69
C VAL A 93 13.60 10.97 8.16
N LYS A 94 14.66 11.49 8.80
CA LYS A 94 16.05 11.22 8.41
C LYS A 94 16.47 9.78 8.69
N LYS A 95 16.10 9.21 9.84
CA LYS A 95 16.63 7.92 10.32
C LYS A 95 15.75 6.72 9.97
N HIS A 96 14.43 6.88 9.96
CA HIS A 96 13.48 5.77 9.98
C HIS A 96 12.57 5.70 8.75
N ALA A 97 12.18 6.83 8.16
CA ALA A 97 11.16 6.85 7.10
C ALA A 97 11.48 5.98 5.87
N GLY A 98 12.77 5.90 5.50
CA GLY A 98 13.20 5.05 4.38
C GLY A 98 13.04 3.56 4.66
N GLN A 99 13.43 3.11 5.86
CA GLN A 99 13.28 1.71 6.27
C GLN A 99 11.80 1.35 6.46
N TRP A 100 11.03 2.26 7.07
CA TRP A 100 9.61 2.08 7.28
C TRP A 100 8.84 1.89 5.96
N ARG A 101 9.10 2.73 4.95
CA ARG A 101 8.46 2.59 3.62
C ARG A 101 8.79 1.25 2.95
N ARG A 102 10.06 0.81 3.03
CA ARG A 102 10.46 -0.49 2.48
C ARG A 102 9.84 -1.67 3.22
N TRP A 103 9.73 -1.58 4.54
CA TRP A 103 9.05 -2.60 5.34
C TRP A 103 7.56 -2.65 4.97
N ARG A 104 6.91 -1.49 4.84
CA ARG A 104 5.50 -1.40 4.43
C ARG A 104 5.22 -2.02 3.08
N GLU A 105 6.08 -1.79 2.09
CA GLU A 105 5.92 -2.40 0.77
C GLU A 105 6.05 -3.93 0.80
N LYS A 106 6.78 -4.50 1.77
CA LYS A 106 6.96 -5.95 1.91
C LYS A 106 5.92 -6.62 2.80
N SER A 107 5.29 -5.87 3.69
CA SER A 107 4.34 -6.39 4.70
C SER A 107 2.89 -6.16 4.34
N SER A 108 2.62 -5.56 3.18
CA SER A 108 1.28 -5.33 2.63
C SER A 108 0.94 -6.40 1.60
#